data_AF-A0A6P6QDY3-F1
#
_entry.id   AF-A0A6P6QDY3-F1
#
_cell.length_a   1.000
_cell.length_b   1.000
_cell.length_c   1.000
_cell.angle_alpha   90.00
_cell.angle_beta   90.00
_cell.angle_gamma   90.00
#
_symmetry.space_group_name_H-M   'P 1'
#
loop_
_entity.id
_entity.type
_entity.pdbx_description
1 polymer ?
#
loop_
_entity_poly.entity_id
_entity_poly.type
_entity_poly.pdbx_seq_one_letter_code
_entity_poly.pdbx_strand_id
1 'polypeptide(L)'
;MANSSYRMDYMAHMPHRPDAVMCQRAFRRSEGLPLRQLFSHHGLLSSHCLVSQYDESYGRQASSSLPTLHSWSSFKLARVPERSDHPIQGPPTNFGLAASWRARMEQQRALVPTLSEYRASYPLHPNSAFCYSHHVSMLKRFSSSQLPANLSNEDLALKH
;
A
#
# COMPACT_ATOMS: atom_id res chain seq x y z
N MET A 1 -61.55 23.61 14.66
CA MET A 1 -60.27 23.16 14.03
C MET A 1 -59.77 24.30 13.17
N ALA A 2 -58.63 24.91 13.51
CA ALA A 2 -58.12 26.08 12.81
C ALA A 2 -57.36 25.66 11.53
N ASN A 3 -57.75 26.21 10.37
CA ASN A 3 -56.98 26.08 9.14
C ASN A 3 -55.86 27.13 9.14
N SER A 4 -54.63 26.69 8.87
CA SER A 4 -53.50 27.61 8.66
C SER A 4 -53.65 28.33 7.33
N SER A 5 -53.14 29.57 7.24
CA SER A 5 -53.09 30.34 5.98
C SER A 5 -52.42 29.56 4.86
N TYR A 6 -51.36 28.81 5.18
CA TYR A 6 -50.68 27.90 4.25
C TYR A 6 -51.64 26.93 3.54
N ARG A 7 -52.65 26.42 4.26
CA ARG A 7 -53.62 25.46 3.72
C ARG A 7 -54.69 26.13 2.84
N MET A 8 -54.89 27.43 3.00
CA MET A 8 -55.80 28.24 2.18
C MET A 8 -55.12 28.69 0.89
N ASP A 9 -53.81 29.00 0.96
CA ASP A 9 -53.04 29.49 -0.19
C ASP A 9 -52.49 28.35 -1.05
N TYR A 10 -52.19 27.19 -0.45
CA TYR A 10 -51.68 26.03 -1.17
C TYR A 10 -52.81 25.24 -1.84
N MET A 11 -53.01 25.48 -3.14
CA MET A 11 -53.74 24.54 -4.00
C MET A 11 -52.78 23.46 -4.49
N ALA A 12 -52.98 22.22 -4.03
CA ALA A 12 -52.31 21.06 -4.59
C ALA A 12 -52.75 20.93 -6.07
N HIS A 13 -51.91 21.39 -6.98
CA HIS A 13 -52.05 21.07 -8.38
C HIS A 13 -51.95 19.54 -8.52
N MET A 14 -52.73 18.96 -9.44
CA MET A 14 -52.66 17.52 -9.78
C MET A 14 -51.19 17.09 -9.89
N PRO A 15 -50.84 15.81 -9.61
CA PRO A 15 -49.46 15.34 -9.67
C PRO A 15 -48.96 15.30 -11.13
N HIS A 16 -48.81 16.46 -11.74
CA HIS A 16 -48.13 16.67 -12.99
C HIS A 16 -46.65 16.54 -12.66
N ARG A 17 -46.18 15.29 -12.66
CA ARG A 17 -44.76 15.03 -12.62
C ARG A 17 -44.17 15.59 -13.92
N PRO A 18 -43.13 16.44 -13.85
CA PRO A 18 -42.44 16.85 -15.05
C PRO A 18 -41.95 15.60 -15.77
N ASP A 19 -42.07 15.59 -17.10
CA ASP A 19 -41.67 14.46 -17.92
C ASP A 19 -40.23 14.03 -17.57
N ALA A 20 -40.08 12.76 -17.16
CA ALA A 20 -38.80 12.22 -16.74
C ALA A 20 -37.76 12.31 -17.86
N VAL A 21 -38.18 12.21 -19.13
CA VAL A 21 -37.30 12.34 -20.30
C VAL A 21 -36.81 13.79 -20.43
N MET A 22 -37.71 14.76 -20.25
CA MET A 22 -37.35 16.18 -20.24
C MET A 22 -36.35 16.49 -19.12
N CYS A 23 -36.61 16.03 -17.90
CA CYS A 23 -35.71 16.22 -16.75
C CYS A 23 -34.33 15.58 -17.01
N GLN A 24 -34.29 14.35 -17.54
CA GLN A 24 -33.03 13.68 -17.85
C GLN A 24 -32.24 14.41 -18.94
N ARG A 25 -32.91 14.96 -19.96
CA ARG A 25 -32.26 15.77 -21.00
C ARG A 25 -31.70 17.08 -20.44
N ALA A 26 -32.44 17.76 -19.56
CA ALA A 26 -31.98 18.98 -18.91
C ALA A 26 -30.76 18.69 -18.02
N PHE A 27 -30.79 17.60 -17.25
CA PHE A 27 -29.67 17.16 -16.42
C PHE A 27 -28.42 16.88 -17.24
N ARG A 28 -28.52 16.07 -18.30
CA ARG A 28 -27.38 15.80 -19.20
C ARG A 28 -26.82 17.04 -19.87
N ARG A 29 -27.66 18.04 -20.18
CA ARG A 29 -27.19 19.33 -20.72
C ARG A 29 -26.46 20.16 -19.66
N SER A 30 -26.82 20.01 -18.38
CA SER A 30 -26.17 20.70 -17.27
C SER A 30 -24.83 20.08 -16.83
N GLU A 31 -24.52 18.84 -17.25
CA GLU A 31 -23.24 18.18 -16.96
C GLU A 31 -22.01 18.93 -17.53
N GLY A 32 -22.22 19.81 -18.52
CA GLY A 32 -21.18 20.66 -19.08
C GLY A 32 -20.25 19.93 -20.04
N LEU A 33 -19.12 20.56 -20.36
CA LEU A 33 -18.11 19.98 -21.24
C LEU A 33 -17.19 19.03 -20.46
N PRO A 34 -16.77 17.90 -21.06
CA PRO A 34 -15.84 16.99 -20.41
C PRO A 34 -14.49 17.69 -20.18
N LEU A 35 -13.94 17.52 -18.97
CA LEU A 35 -12.67 18.11 -18.54
C LEU A 35 -11.53 17.83 -19.52
N ARG A 36 -11.53 16.65 -20.16
CA ARG A 36 -10.54 16.28 -21.18
C ARG A 36 -10.51 17.29 -22.34
N GLN A 37 -11.64 17.81 -22.77
CA GLN A 37 -11.70 18.80 -23.87
C GLN A 37 -11.23 20.18 -23.42
N LEU A 38 -11.44 20.54 -22.15
CA LEU A 38 -11.05 21.82 -21.60
C LEU A 38 -9.54 21.89 -21.29
N PHE A 39 -8.96 20.79 -20.81
CA PHE A 39 -7.58 20.75 -20.32
C PHE A 39 -6.62 19.99 -21.24
N SER A 40 -7.04 19.58 -22.44
CA SER A 40 -6.11 18.97 -23.41
C SER A 40 -5.18 20.03 -24.00
N HIS A 41 -3.95 20.06 -23.50
CA HIS A 41 -2.88 20.88 -24.06
C HIS A 41 -2.20 20.06 -25.19
N HIS A 42 -2.23 20.56 -26.43
CA HIS A 42 -1.61 19.94 -27.62
C HIS A 42 -2.16 18.59 -28.09
N GLY A 43 -3.38 18.22 -27.70
CA GLY A 43 -3.99 16.95 -28.11
C GLY A 43 -3.35 15.70 -27.50
N LEU A 44 -2.34 15.87 -26.63
CA LEU A 44 -1.77 14.79 -25.85
C LEU A 44 -2.66 14.49 -24.64
N LEU A 45 -2.99 13.22 -24.45
CA LEU A 45 -3.69 12.81 -23.23
C LEU A 45 -2.69 12.77 -22.08
N SER A 46 -2.99 13.47 -20.99
CA SER A 46 -2.17 13.47 -19.76
C SER A 46 -1.83 12.05 -19.29
N SER A 47 -2.71 11.07 -19.51
CA SER A 47 -2.48 9.66 -19.17
C SER A 47 -1.31 8.99 -19.90
N HIS A 48 -0.77 9.58 -20.97
CA HIS A 48 0.37 9.03 -21.71
C HIS A 48 1.72 9.56 -21.22
N CYS A 49 1.74 10.57 -20.36
CA CYS A 49 2.96 11.17 -19.80
C CYS A 49 3.29 10.54 -18.44
N LEU A 50 3.58 9.24 -18.42
CA LEU A 50 3.88 8.49 -17.18
C LEU A 50 5.38 8.37 -16.87
N VAL A 51 6.22 8.94 -17.73
CA VAL A 51 7.68 8.93 -17.60
C VAL A 51 8.13 10.30 -17.13
N SER A 52 8.89 10.34 -16.04
CA SER A 52 9.49 11.59 -15.55
C SER A 52 10.73 11.96 -16.39
N GLN A 53 11.10 13.25 -16.42
CA GLN A 53 12.36 13.67 -17.06
C GLN A 53 13.58 12.98 -16.43
N TYR A 54 13.52 12.65 -15.14
CA TYR A 54 14.57 11.90 -14.45
C TYR A 54 14.68 10.47 -15.00
N ASP A 55 13.55 9.76 -15.08
CA ASP A 55 13.49 8.40 -15.64
C ASP A 55 13.94 8.38 -17.10
N GLU A 56 13.60 9.40 -17.87
CA GLU A 56 14.06 9.56 -19.24
C GLU A 56 15.58 9.80 -19.35
N SER A 57 16.15 10.57 -18.43
CA SER A 57 17.58 10.92 -18.47
C SER A 57 18.48 9.79 -17.97
N TYR A 58 18.01 9.02 -16.97
CA TYR A 58 18.83 8.04 -16.25
C TYR A 58 18.30 6.60 -16.32
N GLY A 59 16.98 6.42 -16.39
CA GLY A 59 16.33 5.10 -16.29
C GLY A 59 16.08 4.42 -17.64
N ARG A 60 15.92 5.20 -18.71
CA ARG A 60 15.78 4.70 -20.08
C ARG A 60 17.01 5.11 -20.88
N GLN A 61 17.53 4.20 -21.71
CA GLN A 61 18.43 4.60 -22.80
C GLN A 61 17.62 5.57 -23.67
N ALA A 62 17.90 6.87 -23.53
CA ALA A 62 17.18 7.91 -24.24
C ALA A 62 17.17 7.56 -25.73
N SER A 63 15.99 7.61 -26.36
CA SER A 63 15.90 7.57 -27.81
C SER A 63 16.80 8.68 -28.35
N SER A 64 17.86 8.32 -29.09
CA SER A 64 18.82 9.27 -29.64
C SER A 64 18.26 10.13 -30.78
N SER A 65 16.95 10.07 -31.02
CA SER A 65 16.25 10.94 -31.95
C SER A 65 16.21 12.33 -31.33
N LEU A 66 17.26 13.11 -31.61
CA LEU A 66 17.28 14.53 -31.34
C LEU A 66 16.00 15.15 -31.93
N PRO A 67 15.24 15.95 -31.18
CA PRO A 67 14.14 16.69 -31.77
C PRO A 67 14.67 17.56 -32.92
N THR A 68 13.92 17.62 -34.01
CA THR A 68 14.19 18.44 -35.20
C THR A 68 14.53 19.88 -34.80
N LEU A 69 15.56 20.45 -35.45
CA LEU A 69 16.09 21.81 -35.31
C LEU A 69 15.21 22.79 -34.49
N HIS A 70 15.69 23.16 -33.31
CA HIS A 70 15.05 24.18 -32.47
C HIS A 70 14.98 25.54 -33.19
N SER A 71 13.85 26.21 -33.08
CA SER A 71 13.64 27.58 -33.58
C SER A 71 13.70 28.59 -32.44
N TRP A 72 14.19 29.81 -32.69
CA TRP A 72 14.07 30.89 -31.72
C TRP A 72 12.63 31.43 -31.71
N SER A 73 11.96 31.36 -30.56
CA SER A 73 10.66 31.99 -30.36
C SER A 73 10.84 33.36 -29.72
N SER A 74 10.50 34.43 -30.43
CA SER A 74 10.53 35.79 -29.90
C SER A 74 9.52 36.01 -28.77
N PHE A 75 8.41 35.26 -28.78
CA PHE A 75 7.37 35.34 -27.75
C PHE A 75 7.82 34.70 -26.43
N LYS A 76 8.42 33.50 -26.49
CA LYS A 76 8.94 32.82 -25.29
C LYS A 76 10.35 33.27 -24.90
N LEU A 77 11.01 34.07 -25.74
CA LEU A 77 12.43 34.45 -25.60
C LEU A 77 13.34 33.23 -25.36
N ALA A 78 13.02 32.11 -26.02
CA ALA A 78 13.67 30.83 -25.83
C ALA A 78 13.70 30.02 -27.13
N ARG A 79 14.57 29.01 -27.18
CA ARG A 79 14.55 28.00 -28.25
C ARG A 79 13.42 27.00 -28.01
N VAL A 80 12.56 26.82 -29.00
CA VAL A 80 11.35 25.99 -28.95
C VAL A 80 11.37 24.99 -30.12
N PRO A 81 10.88 23.77 -29.93
CA PRO A 81 10.38 23.22 -28.66
C PRO A 81 11.51 22.88 -27.69
N GLU A 82 11.28 23.13 -26.41
CA GLU A 82 12.14 22.61 -25.36
C GLU A 82 11.86 21.10 -25.19
N ARG A 83 12.83 20.32 -24.72
CA ARG A 83 12.63 18.89 -24.45
C ARG A 83 11.46 18.63 -23.50
N SER A 84 11.21 19.55 -22.57
CA SER A 84 10.06 19.54 -21.64
C SER A 84 8.70 19.67 -22.34
N ASP A 85 8.63 20.33 -23.50
CA ASP A 85 7.40 20.50 -24.27
C ASP A 85 6.93 19.18 -24.92
N HIS A 86 7.84 18.21 -25.05
CA HIS A 86 7.58 16.90 -25.69
C HIS A 86 8.02 15.74 -24.81
N PRO A 87 7.30 15.48 -23.69
CA PRO A 87 7.62 14.36 -22.82
C PRO A 87 7.51 13.03 -23.56
N ILE A 88 8.41 12.10 -23.26
CA ILE A 88 8.36 10.75 -23.82
C ILE A 88 7.07 10.06 -23.38
N GLN A 89 6.36 9.52 -24.36
CA GLN A 89 5.20 8.68 -24.12
C GLN A 89 5.64 7.23 -23.96
N GLY A 90 5.26 6.63 -22.85
CA GLY A 90 5.62 5.25 -22.57
C GLY A 90 5.05 4.73 -21.26
N PRO A 91 5.16 3.42 -21.02
CA PRO A 91 4.79 2.85 -19.74
C PRO A 91 5.67 3.42 -18.62
N PRO A 92 5.15 3.52 -17.38
CA PRO A 92 5.94 3.97 -16.24
C PRO A 92 7.08 2.98 -15.98
N THR A 93 8.25 3.47 -15.58
CA THR A 93 9.42 2.63 -15.29
C THR A 93 9.15 1.68 -14.12
N ASN A 94 8.39 2.15 -13.12
CA ASN A 94 7.79 1.40 -12.01
C ASN A 94 8.76 0.56 -11.14
N PHE A 95 10.01 0.30 -11.54
CA PHE A 95 11.06 -0.42 -10.80
C PHE A 95 10.58 -1.71 -10.08
N GLY A 96 9.57 -2.40 -10.64
CA GLY A 96 8.95 -3.58 -10.01
C GLY A 96 8.01 -3.29 -8.84
N LEU A 97 7.78 -2.03 -8.46
CA LEU A 97 6.94 -1.63 -7.33
C LEU A 97 5.48 -2.08 -7.48
N ALA A 98 4.90 -1.98 -8.67
CA ALA A 98 3.56 -2.51 -8.91
C ALA A 98 3.49 -4.04 -8.83
N ALA A 99 4.58 -4.75 -9.13
CA ALA A 99 4.62 -6.20 -8.98
C ALA A 99 4.71 -6.58 -7.50
N SER A 100 5.58 -5.91 -6.73
CA SER A 100 5.70 -6.14 -5.29
C SER A 100 4.42 -5.79 -4.53
N TRP A 101 3.74 -4.70 -4.89
CA TRP A 101 2.44 -4.34 -4.32
C TRP A 101 1.36 -5.37 -4.64
N ARG A 102 1.28 -5.86 -5.88
CA ARG A 102 0.33 -6.92 -6.25
C ARG A 102 0.59 -8.20 -5.47
N ALA A 103 1.84 -8.63 -5.37
CA ALA A 103 2.22 -9.80 -4.58
C ALA A 103 1.84 -9.64 -3.10
N ARG A 104 2.09 -8.45 -2.52
CA ARG A 104 1.68 -8.13 -1.15
C ARG A 104 0.17 -8.17 -0.96
N MET A 105 -0.59 -7.61 -1.89
CA MET A 105 -2.06 -7.63 -1.84
C MET A 105 -2.59 -9.06 -1.96
N GLU A 106 -2.01 -9.89 -2.83
CA GLU A 106 -2.38 -11.31 -2.96
C GLU A 106 -2.10 -12.08 -1.67
N GLN A 107 -0.95 -11.87 -1.04
CA GLN A 107 -0.63 -12.45 0.26
C GLN A 107 -1.65 -12.06 1.34
N GLN A 108 -2.06 -10.78 1.37
CA GLN A 108 -3.07 -10.31 2.32
C GLN A 108 -4.47 -10.86 2.03
N ARG A 109 -4.83 -11.08 0.76
CA ARG A 109 -6.12 -11.69 0.38
C ARG A 109 -6.16 -13.18 0.67
N ALA A 110 -5.03 -13.88 0.52
CA ALA A 110 -4.91 -15.30 0.85
C ALA A 110 -4.96 -15.55 2.37
N LEU A 111 -4.47 -14.60 3.17
CA LEU A 111 -4.47 -14.69 4.63
C LEU A 111 -5.81 -14.19 5.21
N VAL A 112 -6.86 -15.02 5.15
CA VAL A 112 -7.99 -14.85 6.06
C VAL A 112 -7.49 -15.22 7.47
N PRO A 113 -7.43 -14.30 8.45
CA PRO A 113 -6.81 -14.60 9.73
C PRO A 113 -7.73 -15.52 10.53
N THR A 114 -7.50 -16.83 10.44
CA THR A 114 -7.96 -17.80 11.44
C THR A 114 -7.17 -17.68 12.74
N LEU A 115 -6.12 -16.85 12.76
CA LEU A 115 -5.23 -16.63 13.90
C LEU A 115 -5.36 -15.19 14.43
N SER A 116 -5.32 -15.02 15.75
CA SER A 116 -5.23 -13.70 16.38
C SER A 116 -3.89 -13.04 16.07
N GLU A 117 -3.85 -11.69 16.09
CA GLU A 117 -2.63 -10.89 15.87
C GLU A 117 -1.47 -11.31 16.79
N TYR A 118 -1.80 -11.68 18.04
CA TYR A 118 -0.84 -12.21 19.01
C TYR A 118 -0.16 -13.48 18.49
N ARG A 119 -0.94 -14.45 18.00
CA ARG A 119 -0.41 -15.72 17.49
C ARG A 119 0.34 -15.57 16.17
N ALA A 120 0.00 -14.57 15.37
CA ALA A 120 0.75 -14.21 14.15
C ALA A 120 2.11 -13.55 14.48
N SER A 121 2.15 -12.73 15.54
CA SER A 121 3.36 -12.00 15.96
C SER A 121 4.36 -12.88 16.72
N TYR A 122 3.87 -13.90 17.43
CA TYR A 122 4.69 -14.86 18.18
C TYR A 122 4.57 -16.27 17.57
N PRO A 123 5.27 -16.55 16.44
CA PRO A 123 5.29 -17.89 15.87
C PRO A 123 5.97 -18.87 16.84
N LEU A 124 5.51 -20.11 16.84
CA LEU A 124 6.15 -21.17 17.62
C LEU A 124 7.60 -21.36 17.16
N HIS A 125 8.53 -21.08 18.07
CA HIS A 125 9.95 -21.34 17.83
C HIS A 125 10.21 -22.85 17.76
N PRO A 126 11.16 -23.31 16.94
CA PRO A 126 11.53 -24.72 16.90
C PRO A 126 12.04 -25.16 18.28
N ASN A 127 11.75 -26.41 18.66
CA ASN A 127 12.15 -26.95 19.97
C ASN A 127 13.67 -26.88 20.22
N SER A 128 14.48 -26.81 19.17
CA SER A 128 15.93 -26.63 19.24
C SER A 128 16.38 -25.23 19.67
N ALA A 129 15.52 -24.22 19.56
CA ALA A 129 15.79 -22.87 20.07
C ALA A 129 15.64 -22.81 21.60
N PHE A 130 14.98 -23.78 22.21
CA PHE A 130 14.91 -23.91 23.66
C PHE A 130 16.21 -24.56 24.15
N CYS A 131 17.06 -23.78 24.81
CA CYS A 131 18.20 -24.30 25.55
C CYS A 131 17.68 -25.06 26.78
N TYR A 132 17.51 -26.38 26.64
CA TYR A 132 17.30 -27.23 27.81
C TYR A 132 18.63 -27.34 28.55
N SER A 133 18.65 -26.88 29.81
CA SER A 133 19.73 -27.22 30.73
C SER A 133 19.72 -28.74 30.90
N HIS A 134 20.63 -29.43 30.21
CA HIS A 134 20.93 -30.82 30.53
C HIS A 134 21.60 -30.80 31.90
N HIS A 135 20.79 -30.99 32.96
CA HIS A 135 21.34 -31.29 34.27
C HIS A 135 22.04 -32.64 34.17
N VAL A 136 23.35 -32.61 33.94
CA VAL A 136 24.19 -33.80 34.03
C VAL A 136 24.17 -34.21 35.50
N SER A 137 23.37 -35.22 35.83
CA SER A 137 23.54 -35.91 37.11
C SER A 137 24.90 -36.57 37.08
N MET A 138 25.86 -35.99 37.81
CA MET A 138 27.20 -36.54 37.98
C MET A 138 27.09 -37.99 38.43
N LEU A 139 27.81 -38.88 37.75
CA LEU A 139 27.86 -40.29 38.11
C LEU A 139 28.30 -40.40 39.58
N LYS A 140 27.56 -41.14 40.42
CA LYS A 140 27.83 -41.28 41.87
C LYS A 140 29.29 -41.64 42.21
N ARG A 141 30.03 -42.24 41.27
CA ARG A 141 31.45 -42.56 41.39
C ARG A 141 32.39 -41.34 41.50
N PHE A 142 31.93 -40.15 41.09
CA PHE A 142 32.65 -38.89 41.29
C PHE A 142 32.16 -38.12 42.53
N SER A 143 31.19 -38.68 43.26
CA SER A 143 30.76 -38.12 44.54
C SER A 143 31.79 -38.46 45.60
N SER A 144 32.37 -37.44 46.23
CA SER A 144 33.31 -37.60 47.34
C SER A 144 32.69 -38.33 48.54
N SER A 145 31.36 -38.34 48.66
CA SER A 145 30.64 -39.02 49.75
C SER A 145 30.79 -40.55 49.79
N GLN A 146 31.27 -41.17 48.71
CA GLN A 146 31.47 -42.63 48.64
C GLN A 146 32.95 -43.05 48.74
N LEU A 147 33.85 -42.11 49.04
CA LEU A 147 35.26 -42.44 49.27
C LEU A 147 35.40 -43.27 50.55
N PRO A 148 36.28 -44.29 50.59
CA PRO A 148 36.47 -45.16 51.75
C PRO A 148 36.81 -44.40 53.04
N ALA A 149 37.49 -43.25 52.93
CA ALA A 149 37.82 -42.37 54.04
C ALA A 149 36.61 -41.70 54.70
N ASN A 150 35.48 -41.61 53.99
CA ASN A 150 34.24 -41.00 54.48
C ASN A 150 33.25 -42.03 55.05
N LEU A 151 33.58 -43.33 54.99
CA LEU A 151 32.75 -44.42 55.52
C LEU A 151 33.13 -44.81 56.97
N SER A 152 33.97 -44.03 57.65
CA SER A 152 34.58 -44.42 58.93
C SER A 152 34.14 -43.57 60.15
N ASN A 153 32.87 -43.17 60.24
CA ASN A 153 32.37 -42.43 61.41
C ASN A 153 30.95 -42.89 61.81
N GLU A 154 30.79 -44.15 62.19
CA GLU A 154 29.57 -44.64 62.84
C GLU A 154 29.96 -45.58 63.98
N ASP A 155 30.78 -45.12 64.93
CA ASP A 155 30.96 -45.80 66.24
C ASP A 155 31.61 -44.89 67.30
N LEU A 156 31.20 -43.62 67.35
CA LEU A 156 31.34 -42.81 68.58
C LEU A 156 30.20 -43.20 69.52
N ALA A 157 30.32 -44.38 70.13
CA ALA A 157 29.48 -44.80 71.23
C ALA A 157 29.67 -43.84 72.42
N LEU A 158 28.74 -42.89 72.57
CA LEU A 158 28.55 -42.14 73.80
C LEU A 158 28.15 -43.13 74.91
N LYS A 159 29.11 -43.53 75.75
CA LYS A 159 28.83 -44.25 77.00
C LYS A 159 28.43 -43.21 78.06
N HIS A 160 27.16 -43.25 78.46
CA HIS A 160 26.70 -42.86 79.81
C HIS A 160 26.59 -44.12 80.67
#